data_AF-A0A9D1YT63-F1
#
_entry.id   AF-A0A9D1YT63-F1
#
_cell.length_a   1.000
_cell.length_b   1.000
_cell.length_c   1.000
_cell.angle_alpha   90.00
_cell.angle_beta   90.00
_cell.angle_gamma   90.00
#
_symmetry.space_group_name_H-M   'P 1'
#
loop_
_entity.id
_entity.type
_entity.pdbx_description
1 polymer ?
#
loop_
_entity_poly.entity_id
_entity_poly.type
_entity_poly.pdbx_seq_one_letter_code
_entity_poly.pdbx_strand_id
1 'polypeptide(L)'
;VTESGRDAFNTWMLAELAERDAEAASLHRFFFLGLMAPVDRVTILRNIVRRMKDELEKFTRLRDQVAAVEIAREHREVADYQLATLEHGREAQSRTLQWFAERLEQEERRHNRYLDKAPGSSAAAGA
;
A
#
# COMPACT_ATOMS: atom_id res chain seq x y z
N VAL A 1 11.70 25.21 -6.50
CA VAL A 1 11.75 23.92 -7.23
C VAL A 1 11.68 24.23 -8.71
N THR A 2 12.58 23.66 -9.52
CA THR A 2 12.57 23.82 -10.99
C THR A 2 11.46 22.96 -11.60
N GLU A 3 11.09 23.22 -12.86
CA GLU A 3 10.15 22.37 -13.61
C GLU A 3 10.65 20.91 -13.67
N SER A 4 11.92 20.72 -14.02
CA SER A 4 12.56 19.40 -14.02
C SER A 4 12.51 18.68 -12.66
N GLY A 5 12.58 19.44 -11.56
CA GLY A 5 12.47 18.87 -10.21
C GLY A 5 11.04 18.45 -9.87
N ARG A 6 10.03 19.17 -10.37
CA ARG A 6 8.62 18.81 -10.21
C ARG A 6 8.29 17.56 -11.02
N ASP A 7 8.79 17.45 -12.24
CA ASP A 7 8.57 16.28 -13.09
C ASP A 7 9.21 15.04 -12.48
N ALA A 8 10.48 15.13 -12.07
CA ALA A 8 11.17 14.02 -11.41
C ALA A 8 10.43 13.55 -10.14
N PHE A 9 9.91 14.49 -9.35
CA PHE A 9 9.12 14.19 -8.17
C PHE A 9 7.80 13.48 -8.52
N ASN A 10 7.05 13.98 -9.50
CA ASN A 10 5.79 13.36 -9.94
C ASN A 10 6.03 11.94 -10.48
N THR A 11 7.08 11.75 -11.29
CA THR A 11 7.48 10.43 -11.78
C THR A 11 7.80 9.49 -10.63
N TRP A 12 8.57 9.92 -9.62
CA TRP A 12 8.90 9.10 -8.47
C TRP A 12 7.66 8.73 -7.62
N MET A 13 6.74 9.68 -7.41
CA MET A 13 5.50 9.45 -6.64
C MET A 13 4.64 8.36 -7.28
N LEU A 14 4.51 8.38 -8.61
CA LEU A 14 3.67 7.47 -9.38
C LEU A 14 4.33 6.11 -9.70
N ALA A 15 5.66 6.05 -9.66
CA ALA A 15 6.41 4.83 -9.93
C ALA A 15 5.99 3.67 -9.03
N GLU A 16 6.11 2.46 -9.56
CA GLU A 16 5.90 1.25 -8.77
C GLU A 16 6.90 1.16 -7.62
N LEU A 17 6.43 0.58 -6.52
CA LEU A 17 7.26 0.36 -5.34
C LEU A 17 8.20 -0.81 -5.58
N ALA A 18 9.50 -0.57 -5.50
CA ALA A 18 10.50 -1.62 -5.54
C ALA A 18 10.31 -2.61 -4.37
N GLU A 19 10.81 -3.85 -4.52
CA GLU A 19 10.64 -4.88 -3.50
C GLU A 19 11.34 -4.55 -2.19
N ARG A 20 12.54 -3.95 -2.24
CA ARG A 20 13.28 -3.50 -1.05
C ARG A 20 12.65 -2.23 -0.46
N ASP A 21 12.49 -2.22 0.85
CA ASP A 21 12.00 -1.09 1.65
C ASP A 21 10.60 -0.59 1.28
N ALA A 22 9.72 -1.50 0.85
CA ALA A 22 8.37 -1.18 0.39
C ALA A 22 7.55 -0.40 1.43
N GLU A 23 7.69 -0.71 2.73
CA GLU A 23 7.02 0.02 3.80
C GLU A 23 7.51 1.48 3.89
N ALA A 24 8.81 1.71 4.02
CA ALA A 24 9.38 3.05 4.08
C ALA A 24 9.05 3.86 2.80
N ALA A 25 9.17 3.23 1.64
CA ALA A 25 8.83 3.84 0.36
C ALA A 25 7.34 4.22 0.24
N SER A 26 6.45 3.44 0.86
CA SER A 26 5.01 3.72 0.93
C SER A 26 4.71 4.88 1.88
N LEU A 27 5.34 4.90 3.06
CA LEU A 27 5.19 5.96 4.05
C LEU A 27 5.71 7.31 3.52
N HIS A 28 6.85 7.32 2.83
CA HIS A 28 7.36 8.54 2.18
C HIS A 28 6.40 9.09 1.12
N ARG A 29 5.84 8.23 0.27
CA ARG A 29 4.82 8.64 -0.70
C ARG A 29 3.56 9.16 -0.02
N PHE A 30 3.13 8.51 1.07
CA PHE A 30 2.00 8.98 1.84
C PHE A 30 2.26 10.35 2.47
N PHE A 31 3.46 10.58 3.01
CA PHE A 31 3.87 11.87 3.58
C PHE A 31 3.74 13.02 2.56
N PHE A 32 4.13 12.78 1.31
CA PHE A 32 4.06 13.78 0.25
C PHE A 32 2.74 13.78 -0.55
N LEU A 33 1.78 12.93 -0.20
CA LEU A 33 0.57 12.71 -0.99
C LEU A 33 -0.23 13.99 -1.24
N GLY A 34 -0.24 14.92 -0.27
CA GLY A 34 -0.94 16.20 -0.37
C GLY A 34 -0.43 17.11 -1.49
N LEU A 35 0.78 16.87 -2.02
CA LEU A 35 1.37 17.63 -3.12
C LEU A 35 0.88 17.19 -4.51
N MET A 36 0.19 16.05 -4.59
CA MET A 36 -0.26 15.46 -5.85
C MET A 36 -1.66 15.95 -6.25
N ALA A 37 -1.97 15.87 -7.54
CA ALA A 37 -3.32 16.10 -8.05
C ALA A 37 -4.30 15.05 -7.48
N PRO A 38 -5.59 15.39 -7.27
CA PRO A 38 -6.55 14.46 -6.66
C PRO A 38 -6.63 13.08 -7.33
N VAL A 39 -6.55 13.03 -8.67
CA VAL A 39 -6.57 11.78 -9.43
C VAL A 39 -5.31 10.93 -9.21
N ASP A 40 -4.15 11.57 -9.07
CA ASP A 40 -2.87 10.90 -8.85
C ASP A 40 -2.80 10.31 -7.43
N ARG A 41 -3.38 10.97 -6.43
CA ARG A 41 -3.39 10.47 -5.04
C ARG A 41 -4.05 9.10 -4.94
N VAL A 42 -5.19 8.93 -5.60
CA VAL A 42 -5.90 7.63 -5.66
C VAL A 42 -5.02 6.59 -6.33
N THR A 43 -4.36 6.94 -7.43
CA THR A 43 -3.44 6.04 -8.15
C THR A 43 -2.27 5.59 -7.28
N ILE A 44 -1.64 6.52 -6.55
CA ILE A 44 -0.52 6.22 -5.64
C ILE A 44 -0.96 5.29 -4.52
N LEU A 45 -2.11 5.56 -3.89
CA LEU A 45 -2.64 4.71 -2.82
C LEU A 45 -3.01 3.31 -3.34
N ARG A 46 -3.55 3.19 -4.55
CA ARG A 46 -3.79 1.88 -5.19
C ARG A 46 -2.49 1.10 -5.41
N ASN A 47 -1.45 1.77 -5.89
CA ASN A 47 -0.14 1.15 -6.10
C ASN A 47 0.46 0.63 -4.77
N ILE A 48 0.34 1.41 -3.70
CA ILE A 48 0.76 1.01 -2.35
C ILE A 48 -0.04 -0.21 -1.88
N VAL A 49 -1.37 -0.14 -1.92
CA VAL A 49 -2.25 -1.24 -1.48
C VAL A 49 -1.97 -2.53 -2.23
N ARG A 50 -1.77 -2.45 -3.56
CA ARG A 50 -1.42 -3.61 -4.39
C ARG A 50 -0.11 -4.25 -3.93
N ARG A 51 0.96 -3.46 -3.78
CA ARG A 51 2.27 -3.96 -3.32
C ARG A 51 2.20 -4.60 -1.93
N MET A 52 1.43 -3.99 -1.02
CA MET A 52 1.25 -4.49 0.35
C MET A 52 0.51 -5.82 0.39
N LYS A 53 -0.49 -6.02 -0.51
CA LYS A 53 -1.16 -7.31 -0.71
C LYS A 53 -0.19 -8.38 -1.22
N ASP A 54 0.60 -8.05 -2.25
CA ASP A 54 1.57 -8.99 -2.82
C ASP A 54 2.59 -9.46 -1.76
N GLU A 55 2.99 -8.56 -0.86
CA GLU A 55 3.88 -8.88 0.27
C GLU A 55 3.21 -9.77 1.31
N LEU A 56 1.98 -9.45 1.73
CA LEU A 56 1.23 -10.26 2.68
C LEU A 56 1.00 -11.69 2.15
N GLU A 57 0.76 -11.83 0.85
CA GLU A 57 0.68 -13.14 0.19
C GLU A 57 1.99 -13.91 0.28
N LYS A 58 3.15 -13.27 0.09
CA LYS A 58 4.46 -13.93 0.25
C LYS A 58 4.66 -14.45 1.68
N PHE A 59 4.33 -13.65 2.70
CA PHE A 59 4.39 -14.08 4.10
C PHE A 59 3.45 -15.26 4.38
N THR A 60 2.24 -15.22 3.83
CA THR A 60 1.23 -16.28 4.00
C THR A 60 1.71 -17.59 3.36
N ARG A 61 2.24 -17.53 2.13
CA ARG A 61 2.80 -18.71 1.44
C ARG A 61 3.99 -19.29 2.19
N LEU A 62 4.90 -18.44 2.69
CA LEU A 62 6.05 -18.90 3.47
C LEU A 62 5.61 -19.61 4.75
N ARG A 63 4.61 -19.07 5.46
CA ARG A 63 4.04 -19.73 6.64
C ARG A 63 3.50 -21.11 6.31
N ASP A 64 2.72 -21.22 5.24
CA ASP A 64 2.11 -22.49 4.84
C ASP A 64 3.17 -23.52 4.45
N GLN A 65 4.25 -23.09 3.80
CA GLN A 65 5.39 -23.94 3.50
C GLN A 65 6.08 -24.44 4.77
N VAL A 66 6.36 -23.57 5.74
CA VAL A 66 7.00 -23.97 7.00
C VAL A 66 6.09 -24.90 7.81
N ALA A 67 4.78 -24.64 7.85
CA ALA A 67 3.81 -25.49 8.55
C ALA A 67 3.70 -26.90 7.96
N ALA A 68 4.05 -27.10 6.69
CA ALA A 68 4.02 -28.39 6.02
C ALA A 68 5.30 -29.23 6.21
N VAL A 69 6.36 -28.67 6.81
CA VAL A 69 7.63 -29.36 7.02
C VAL A 69 7.61 -30.13 8.33
N GLU A 70 8.01 -31.41 8.30
CA GLU A 70 8.28 -32.16 9.53
C GLU A 70 9.60 -31.68 10.16
N ILE A 71 9.52 -31.20 11.39
CA ILE A 71 10.66 -30.66 12.12
C ILE A 71 11.12 -31.69 13.16
N ALA A 72 12.38 -32.10 13.01
CA ALA A 72 13.05 -33.00 13.94
C ALA A 72 12.97 -32.45 15.37
N ARG A 73 12.84 -33.35 16.36
CA ARG A 73 12.50 -32.98 17.74
C ARG A 73 13.52 -32.00 18.33
N GLU A 74 14.80 -32.17 18.00
CA GLU A 74 15.94 -31.34 18.38
C GLU A 74 15.90 -29.91 17.84
N HIS A 75 15.05 -29.63 16.84
CA HIS A 75 14.94 -28.31 16.20
C HIS A 75 13.60 -27.61 16.46
N ARG A 76 12.66 -28.24 17.18
CA ARG A 76 11.32 -27.69 17.40
C ARG A 76 11.32 -26.33 18.08
N GLU A 77 12.10 -26.17 19.14
CA GLU A 77 12.18 -24.90 19.87
C GLU A 77 12.69 -23.75 18.99
N VAL A 78 13.73 -24.02 18.18
CA VAL A 78 14.25 -23.04 17.21
C VAL A 78 13.18 -22.67 16.19
N ALA A 79 12.45 -23.66 15.67
CA ALA A 79 11.37 -23.44 14.72
C ALA A 79 10.21 -22.63 15.30
N ASP A 80 9.86 -22.84 16.57
CA ASP A 80 8.80 -22.08 17.25
C ASP A 80 9.11 -20.57 17.26
N TYR A 81 10.35 -20.18 17.58
CA TYR A 81 10.76 -18.78 17.54
C TYR A 81 10.83 -18.20 16.12
N GLN A 82 11.24 -19.00 15.14
CA GLN A 82 11.27 -18.58 13.73
C GLN A 82 9.84 -18.36 13.19
N LEU A 83 8.93 -19.27 13.50
CA LEU A 83 7.50 -19.15 13.17
C LEU A 83 6.86 -17.96 13.86
N ALA A 84 7.16 -17.72 15.14
CA ALA A 84 6.67 -16.55 15.86
C ALA A 84 7.13 -15.23 15.21
N THR A 85 8.37 -15.18 14.71
CA THR A 85 8.91 -14.01 13.98
C THR A 85 8.20 -13.82 12.65
N LEU A 86 7.96 -14.89 11.90
CA LEU A 86 7.21 -14.85 10.64
C LEU A 86 5.77 -14.38 10.86
N GLU A 87 5.11 -14.87 11.90
CA GLU A 87 3.76 -14.48 12.28
C GLU A 87 3.69 -13.00 12.65
N HIS A 88 4.64 -12.52 13.46
CA HIS A 88 4.75 -11.10 13.79
C HIS A 88 4.84 -10.22 12.53
N GLY A 89 5.72 -10.59 11.57
CA GLY A 89 5.84 -9.87 10.31
C GLY A 89 4.56 -9.89 9.48
N ARG A 90 3.87 -11.03 9.41
CA ARG A 90 2.57 -11.16 8.71
C ARG A 90 1.51 -10.25 9.33
N GLU A 91 1.40 -10.24 10.65
CA GLU A 91 0.44 -9.39 11.34
C GLU A 91 0.75 -7.91 11.17
N ALA A 92 2.02 -7.52 11.25
CA ALA A 92 2.45 -6.14 11.01
C ALA A 92 2.06 -5.69 9.59
N GLN A 93 2.37 -6.51 8.58
CA GLN A 93 2.00 -6.24 7.20
C GLN A 93 0.49 -6.14 6.99
N SER A 94 -0.28 -7.01 7.64
CA SER A 94 -1.75 -6.99 7.58
C SER A 94 -2.33 -5.69 8.14
N ARG A 95 -1.84 -5.24 9.31
CA ARG A 95 -2.24 -3.96 9.92
C ARG A 95 -1.89 -2.78 9.02
N THR A 96 -0.69 -2.77 8.44
CA THR A 96 -0.26 -1.71 7.51
C THR A 96 -1.11 -1.68 6.24
N LEU A 97 -1.41 -2.84 5.66
CA LEU A 97 -2.31 -2.97 4.51
C LEU A 97 -3.71 -2.42 4.84
N GLN A 98 -4.28 -2.80 5.98
CA GLN A 98 -5.59 -2.30 6.41
C GLN A 98 -5.59 -0.79 6.50
N TRP A 99 -4.57 -0.21 7.13
CA TRP A 99 -4.44 1.24 7.27
C TRP A 99 -4.40 1.95 5.92
N PHE A 100 -3.61 1.45 4.95
CA PHE A 100 -3.55 2.03 3.61
C PHE A 100 -4.85 1.83 2.82
N ALA A 101 -5.53 0.69 2.96
CA ALA A 101 -6.82 0.44 2.32
C ALA A 101 -7.89 1.45 2.82
N GLU A 102 -7.94 1.70 4.13
CA GLU A 102 -8.83 2.73 4.69
C GLU A 102 -8.50 4.13 4.16
N ARG A 103 -7.22 4.47 3.97
CA ARG A 103 -6.83 5.77 3.36
C ARG A 103 -7.23 5.85 1.89
N LEU A 104 -7.09 4.77 1.13
CA LEU A 104 -7.53 4.70 -0.26
C LEU A 104 -9.03 4.98 -0.36
N GLU A 105 -9.85 4.28 0.41
CA GLU A 105 -11.29 4.50 0.40
C GLU A 105 -11.66 5.95 0.77
N GLN A 106 -10.97 6.54 1.76
CA GLN A 106 -11.19 7.94 2.14
C GLN A 106 -10.86 8.90 1.00
N GLU A 107 -9.76 8.66 0.27
CA GLU A 107 -9.35 9.50 -0.85
C GLU A 107 -10.24 9.31 -2.07
N GLU A 108 -10.71 8.09 -2.35
CA GLU A 108 -11.72 7.83 -3.39
C GLU A 108 -13.03 8.57 -3.08
N ARG A 109 -13.49 8.55 -1.82
CA ARG A 109 -14.64 9.35 -1.39
C ARG A 109 -14.41 10.85 -1.55
N ARG A 110 -13.20 11.35 -1.30
CA ARG A 110 -12.85 12.77 -1.50
C ARG A 110 -12.82 13.13 -2.98
N HIS A 111 -12.25 12.27 -3.82
CA HIS A 111 -12.17 12.44 -5.26
C HIS A 111 -13.56 12.50 -5.89
N ASN A 112 -14.46 11.58 -5.53
CA ASN A 112 -15.83 11.58 -6.05
C ASN A 112 -16.58 12.87 -5.69
N ARG A 113 -16.45 13.35 -4.43
CA ARG A 113 -17.02 14.65 -4.03
C ARG A 113 -16.42 15.85 -4.79
N TYR A 114 -15.18 15.75 -5.25
CA TYR A 114 -14.56 16.77 -6.10
C TYR A 114 -15.18 16.76 -7.50
N LEU A 115 -15.41 15.58 -8.08
CA LEU A 115 -16.08 15.44 -9.38
C LEU A 115 -17.53 15.96 -9.33
N ASP A 116 -18.28 15.66 -8.26
CA ASP A 116 -19.66 16.13 -8.10
C ASP A 116 -19.77 17.66 -8.01
N LYS A 117 -18.73 18.33 -7.49
CA LYS A 117 -18.68 19.79 -7.29
C LYS A 117 -17.96 20.52 -8.43
N ALA A 118 -17.41 19.82 -9.42
CA ALA A 118 -16.71 20.44 -10.51
C ALA A 118 -17.69 21.29 -11.36
N PRO A 119 -17.33 22.54 -11.72
CA PRO A 119 -18.18 23.39 -12.55
C PRO A 119 -18.43 22.70 -13.90
N GLY A 120 -19.69 22.36 -14.16
CA GLY A 120 -20.15 21.58 -15.32
C GLY A 120 -20.96 20.31 -14.98
N SER A 121 -20.85 19.77 -13.75
CA SER A 121 -21.57 18.56 -13.33
C SER A 121 -23.08 18.79 -13.07
N SER A 122 -23.46 20.02 -12.68
CA SER A 122 -24.86 20.37 -12.33
C SER A 122 -25.77 20.74 -13.51
N ALA A 123 -25.28 20.73 -14.76
CA ALA A 123 -26.05 21.25 -15.91
C ALA A 123 -26.96 20.22 -16.61
N ALA A 124 -27.02 18.95 -16.14
CA ALA A 124 -27.78 17.89 -16.82
C ALA A 124 -29.10 17.49 -16.13
N ALA A 125 -29.52 18.16 -15.05
CA ALA A 125 -30.73 17.80 -14.30
C ALA A 125 -31.90 18.79 -14.50
N GLY A 126 -32.02 19.36 -15.70
CA GLY A 126 -33.12 20.28 -16.03
C GLY A 126 -33.35 20.39 -17.54
N ALA A 127 -33.96 19.35 -18.12
CA ALA A 127 -34.64 19.40 -19.41
C ALA A 127 -35.90 18.51 -19.33
#